data_AF-A0A9W8IY26-F1
#
_entry.id   AF-A0A9W8IY26-F1
#
_cell.length_a   1.000
_cell.length_b   1.000
_cell.length_c   1.000
_cell.angle_alpha   90.00
_cell.angle_beta   90.00
_cell.angle_gamma   90.00
#
_symmetry.space_group_name_H-M   'P 1'
#
loop_
_entity.id
_entity.type
_entity.pdbx_description
1 polymer ?
#
loop_
_entity_poly.entity_id
_entity_poly.type
_entity_poly.pdbx_seq_one_letter_code
_entity_poly.pdbx_strand_id
1 'polypeptide(L)'
;MAGLLRRGDQLRFLIFSAIGLIFFFFLFTEREHIPTPKARSWHTPVQQDLPVPVNQDTDSFELEAGDAGNYASEEVPSSPSSLPHTNYLASTEEETTIPSTSLASDPSVSVSAHAYGFTVFDKLYLRNGTFFVVTKDLKSMPPRERILSKVGAEGWSEEPATDQDLQFISPSQAKEYLGEFATVVKDTSVIIYDPAQFLPHYYHFWGEVIIGAWRVYSTLGLGALGLDHLPLPSRWVMPFVDDDSGWRDKAEISGPLMRLAFPGSTMEQAGQWKDWKKSGTTVVFERSMIVNRVSAHKSPLGSLWPKMISGTMNVTAPTGFWEPLRSALARNLFGYVPEVKSDGKPLVPPPFKGNAGSRPIVTYISRQSTGRRLTDESHQGLVAALRELEEEGICTVRIPILEHMSLRDQLAEVASSTILVGVHGNGLTHQLWMPPSLRSAVFEIVMPPGYIFDYEILARNMGHKHYMVRNDSMLTFAPGDWFRGFDVPEGFHGDHIPVHGPFVADLIRKRLTQPDAEVEA
;
A
#
# COMPACT_ATOMS: atom_id res chain seq x y z
N MET A 1 2.36 34.49 -29.75
CA MET A 1 1.73 33.93 -30.97
C MET A 1 1.14 32.59 -30.62
N ALA A 2 -0.19 32.49 -30.63
CA ALA A 2 -0.92 31.29 -30.27
C ALA A 2 -0.90 30.29 -31.44
N GLY A 3 -0.26 29.13 -31.23
CA GLY A 3 -0.30 28.01 -32.19
C GLY A 3 -1.58 27.21 -31.99
N LEU A 4 -2.45 27.20 -33.00
CA LEU A 4 -3.60 26.30 -33.06
C LEU A 4 -3.11 24.85 -33.06
N LEU A 5 -3.47 24.09 -32.03
CA LEU A 5 -3.39 22.63 -32.03
C LEU A 5 -4.28 22.06 -33.14
N ARG A 6 -3.78 21.04 -33.84
CA ARG A 6 -4.51 20.37 -34.93
C ARG A 6 -5.77 19.70 -34.36
N ARG A 7 -6.88 19.80 -35.10
CA ARG A 7 -8.21 19.24 -34.76
C ARG A 7 -8.20 17.77 -34.28
N GLY A 8 -7.21 16.97 -34.71
CA GLY A 8 -7.05 15.58 -34.26
C GLY A 8 -6.59 15.44 -32.80
N ASP A 9 -5.80 16.38 -32.29
CA ASP A 9 -5.28 16.34 -30.92
C ASP A 9 -6.34 16.81 -29.92
N GLN A 10 -7.20 17.75 -30.33
CA GLN A 10 -8.37 18.17 -29.54
C GLN A 10 -9.41 17.06 -29.40
N LEU A 11 -9.62 16.25 -30.44
CA LEU A 11 -10.55 15.12 -30.39
C LEU A 11 -10.03 14.00 -29.49
N ARG A 12 -8.72 13.73 -29.51
CA ARG A 12 -8.10 12.78 -28.58
C ARG A 12 -8.23 13.26 -27.14
N PHE A 13 -7.96 14.54 -26.88
CA PHE A 13 -8.10 15.13 -25.55
C PHE A 13 -9.54 15.05 -25.00
N LEU A 14 -10.54 15.34 -25.83
CA LEU A 14 -11.96 15.21 -25.48
C LEU A 14 -12.38 13.76 -25.18
N ILE A 15 -11.86 12.78 -25.93
CA ILE A 15 -12.11 11.36 -25.68
C ILE A 15 -11.45 10.93 -24.35
N PHE A 16 -10.24 11.40 -24.05
CA PHE A 16 -9.56 11.10 -22.79
C PHE A 16 -10.28 11.71 -21.58
N SER A 17 -10.79 12.95 -21.69
CA SER A 17 -11.61 13.57 -20.63
C SER A 17 -12.93 12.83 -20.41
N ALA A 18 -13.57 12.35 -21.48
CA ALA A 18 -14.82 11.58 -21.38
C ALA A 18 -14.61 10.20 -20.73
N ILE A 19 -13.51 9.51 -21.02
CA ILE A 19 -13.18 8.22 -20.40
C ILE A 19 -12.87 8.39 -18.91
N GLY A 20 -12.16 9.46 -18.52
CA GLY A 20 -11.95 9.79 -17.10
C GLY A 20 -13.25 10.08 -16.35
N LEU A 21 -14.20 10.76 -16.99
CA LEU A 21 -15.51 11.08 -16.40
C LEU A 21 -16.45 9.86 -16.28
N ILE A 22 -16.37 8.92 -17.22
CA ILE A 22 -17.13 7.65 -17.16
C ILE A 22 -16.58 6.75 -16.05
N PHE A 23 -15.25 6.74 -15.85
CA PHE A 23 -14.62 6.07 -14.71
C PHE A 23 -15.08 6.64 -13.36
N PHE A 24 -15.41 7.94 -13.33
CA PHE A 24 -15.91 8.65 -12.15
C PHE A 24 -17.36 8.26 -11.78
N PHE A 25 -18.23 8.04 -12.77
CA PHE A 25 -19.66 7.72 -12.51
C PHE A 25 -19.91 6.27 -12.07
N PHE A 26 -19.10 5.31 -12.54
CA PHE A 26 -19.29 3.90 -12.22
C PHE A 26 -18.68 3.47 -10.88
N LEU A 27 -17.76 4.25 -10.31
CA LEU A 27 -17.20 3.97 -8.98
C LEU A 27 -18.08 4.49 -7.83
N PHE A 28 -19.07 5.37 -8.09
CA PHE A 28 -19.74 6.13 -7.02
C PHE A 28 -21.27 6.33 -7.13
N THR A 29 -21.99 5.53 -7.93
CA THR A 29 -23.46 5.51 -7.84
C THR A 29 -23.97 4.30 -7.05
N GLU A 30 -23.81 4.33 -5.72
CA GLU A 30 -24.77 3.65 -4.85
C GLU A 30 -26.03 4.53 -4.72
N ARG A 31 -27.18 3.87 -4.90
CA ARG A 31 -28.53 4.40 -4.92
C ARG A 31 -28.81 5.38 -3.77
N GLU A 32 -29.08 6.65 -4.11
CA GLU A 32 -30.01 7.42 -3.30
C GLU A 32 -31.44 6.95 -3.59
N HIS A 33 -32.13 6.51 -2.54
CA HIS A 33 -33.55 6.19 -2.54
C HIS A 33 -34.36 7.41 -2.99
N ILE A 34 -34.92 7.36 -4.20
CA ILE A 34 -35.98 8.28 -4.61
C ILE A 34 -37.26 7.88 -3.88
N PRO A 35 -37.89 8.74 -3.06
CA PRO A 35 -39.14 8.41 -2.40
C PRO A 35 -40.29 8.49 -3.42
N THR A 36 -41.06 7.41 -3.53
CA THR A 36 -42.33 7.40 -4.26
C THR A 36 -43.40 8.21 -3.50
N PRO A 37 -44.20 9.05 -4.17
CA PRO A 37 -45.22 9.83 -3.50
C PRO A 37 -46.43 8.93 -3.17
N LYS A 38 -46.72 8.73 -1.88
CA LYS A 38 -47.98 8.12 -1.43
C LYS A 38 -49.10 9.16 -1.43
N ALA A 39 -50.18 8.81 -2.10
CA ALA A 39 -51.45 9.53 -2.10
C ALA A 39 -52.07 9.62 -0.69
N ARG A 40 -52.65 10.78 -0.39
CA ARG A 40 -53.47 11.06 0.80
C ARG A 40 -54.78 10.26 0.77
N SER A 41 -55.17 9.70 1.92
CA SER A 41 -56.55 9.82 2.41
C SER A 41 -56.58 9.66 3.95
N TRP A 42 -57.61 10.23 4.55
CA TRP A 42 -57.73 10.71 5.92
C TRP A 42 -58.32 9.66 6.88
N HIS A 43 -57.95 9.71 8.17
CA HIS A 43 -58.85 9.81 9.33
C HIS A 43 -58.06 9.92 10.66
N THR A 44 -58.61 10.68 11.59
CA THR A 44 -58.05 11.20 12.86
C THR A 44 -58.54 10.36 14.09
N PRO A 45 -58.25 10.73 15.36
CA PRO A 45 -57.23 10.15 16.24
C PRO A 45 -57.82 9.29 17.40
N VAL A 46 -56.99 8.44 18.03
CA VAL A 46 -57.21 8.02 19.43
C VAL A 46 -55.89 7.98 20.19
N GLN A 47 -55.91 8.69 21.32
CA GLN A 47 -54.91 8.88 22.35
C GLN A 47 -54.95 7.71 23.34
N GLN A 48 -53.80 7.20 23.80
CA GLN A 48 -53.69 6.59 25.13
C GLN A 48 -52.24 6.53 25.62
N ASP A 49 -52.11 6.89 26.90
CA ASP A 49 -50.90 7.20 27.67
C ASP A 49 -50.08 5.97 28.12
N LEU A 50 -48.74 6.13 28.12
CA LEU A 50 -47.68 5.71 29.10
C LEU A 50 -47.67 4.26 29.71
N PRO A 51 -46.59 3.77 30.40
CA PRO A 51 -45.30 4.39 30.73
C PRO A 51 -44.03 3.54 30.44
N VAL A 52 -42.89 4.21 30.63
CA VAL A 52 -41.49 3.74 30.70
C VAL A 52 -41.21 2.93 31.98
N PRO A 53 -40.28 1.97 31.97
CA PRO A 53 -39.49 1.65 33.14
C PRO A 53 -38.01 1.99 32.93
N VAL A 54 -37.54 2.86 33.83
CA VAL A 54 -36.15 2.99 34.26
C VAL A 54 -35.85 1.81 35.17
N ASN A 55 -34.69 1.17 35.03
CA ASN A 55 -34.07 0.52 36.18
C ASN A 55 -32.55 0.73 36.17
N GLN A 56 -32.11 1.43 37.21
CA GLN A 56 -30.75 1.40 37.73
C GLN A 56 -30.58 0.05 38.43
N ASP A 57 -29.41 -0.57 38.33
CA ASP A 57 -28.82 -1.26 39.47
C ASP A 57 -27.30 -1.26 39.32
N THR A 58 -26.70 -0.60 40.29
CA THR A 58 -25.29 -0.61 40.65
C THR A 58 -25.02 -1.87 41.47
N ASP A 59 -23.99 -2.65 41.12
CA ASP A 59 -23.33 -3.49 42.10
C ASP A 59 -21.81 -3.51 41.90
N SER A 60 -21.17 -3.04 42.95
CA SER A 60 -19.74 -2.99 43.21
C SER A 60 -19.15 -4.39 43.42
N PHE A 61 -18.07 -4.71 42.74
CA PHE A 61 -17.27 -5.90 43.03
C PHE A 61 -16.05 -5.51 43.88
N GLU A 62 -16.08 -5.94 45.14
CA GLU A 62 -15.00 -5.83 46.11
C GLU A 62 -13.83 -6.79 45.76
N LEU A 63 -12.61 -6.30 45.99
CA LEU A 63 -11.36 -7.05 45.96
C LEU A 63 -11.14 -7.71 47.33
N GLU A 64 -11.26 -9.04 47.40
CA GLU A 64 -10.78 -9.80 48.56
C GLU A 64 -9.29 -10.10 48.44
N ALA A 65 -8.59 -9.81 49.54
CA ALA A 65 -7.20 -10.16 49.79
C ALA A 65 -7.11 -11.52 50.50
N GLY A 66 -6.18 -12.35 50.04
CA GLY A 66 -5.73 -13.61 50.65
C GLY A 66 -4.82 -14.32 49.65
N ASP A 67 -3.72 -14.97 49.97
CA ASP A 67 -3.09 -15.34 51.24
C ASP A 67 -1.61 -15.64 50.91
N ALA A 68 -0.73 -15.37 51.85
CA ALA A 68 0.71 -15.51 51.70
C ALA A 68 1.13 -16.97 51.97
N GLY A 69 1.69 -17.64 50.96
CA GLY A 69 2.22 -19.00 51.07
C GLY A 69 3.68 -19.09 50.64
N ASN A 70 4.58 -19.14 51.62
CA ASN A 70 5.99 -19.52 51.51
C ASN A 70 6.20 -20.82 50.72
N TYR A 71 7.08 -20.85 49.71
CA TYR A 71 7.95 -22.01 49.46
C TYR A 71 9.31 -21.62 48.90
N ALA A 72 10.30 -21.94 49.72
CA ALA A 72 11.71 -22.25 49.53
C ALA A 72 12.33 -22.13 48.12
N SER A 73 13.45 -21.43 48.13
CA SER A 73 14.58 -21.46 47.20
C SER A 73 15.15 -22.88 46.98
N GLU A 74 15.22 -23.31 45.73
CA GLU A 74 16.17 -24.34 45.29
C GLU A 74 17.12 -23.74 44.25
N GLU A 75 18.41 -23.74 44.62
CA GLU A 75 19.55 -23.42 43.77
C GLU A 75 19.74 -24.51 42.72
N VAL A 76 19.97 -24.12 41.47
CA VAL A 76 20.43 -25.01 40.40
C VAL A 76 21.69 -24.41 39.76
N PRO A 77 22.73 -25.21 39.45
CA PRO A 77 24.11 -24.74 39.37
C PRO A 77 24.46 -24.07 38.04
N SER A 78 25.27 -23.03 38.13
CA SER A 78 25.93 -22.34 37.02
C SER A 78 26.91 -23.25 36.27
N SER A 79 26.74 -23.38 34.95
CA SER A 79 27.79 -23.78 34.01
C SER A 79 27.95 -22.68 32.94
N PRO A 80 29.18 -22.33 32.53
CA PRO A 80 29.43 -21.15 31.73
C PRO A 80 29.25 -21.45 30.24
N SER A 81 28.15 -21.01 29.64
CA SER A 81 28.09 -20.89 28.17
C SER A 81 28.47 -19.47 27.79
N SER A 82 29.63 -19.35 27.17
CA SER A 82 30.13 -18.12 26.54
C SER A 82 29.25 -17.75 25.36
N LEU A 83 28.23 -16.94 25.61
CA LEU A 83 27.55 -16.17 24.57
C LEU A 83 28.37 -14.89 24.32
N PRO A 84 28.69 -14.54 23.06
CA PRO A 84 29.33 -13.27 22.78
C PRO A 84 28.36 -12.15 23.14
N HIS A 85 28.78 -11.29 24.06
CA HIS A 85 28.14 -10.03 24.38
C HIS A 85 27.89 -9.25 23.08
N THR A 86 26.64 -9.22 22.61
CA THR A 86 26.20 -8.24 21.61
C THR A 86 26.17 -6.90 22.31
N ASN A 87 27.29 -6.21 22.24
CA ASN A 87 27.46 -4.86 22.72
C ASN A 87 26.42 -3.95 22.06
N TYR A 88 25.62 -3.36 22.94
CA TYR A 88 25.11 -1.99 22.95
C TYR A 88 24.81 -1.36 21.60
N LEU A 89 23.54 -0.96 21.45
CA LEU A 89 23.10 0.18 20.65
C LEU A 89 24.19 1.25 20.70
N ALA A 90 24.95 1.37 19.60
CA ALA A 90 25.83 2.48 19.38
C ALA A 90 24.93 3.71 19.19
N SER A 91 24.58 4.33 20.32
CA SER A 91 24.23 5.74 20.38
C SER A 91 25.26 6.48 19.54
N THR A 92 24.81 7.14 18.49
CA THR A 92 25.62 8.02 17.66
C THR A 92 26.21 9.10 18.54
N GLU A 93 27.48 8.93 18.95
CA GLU A 93 28.29 9.98 19.56
C GLU A 93 28.73 11.00 18.49
N GLU A 94 27.76 11.69 17.89
CA GLU A 94 27.97 13.04 17.38
C GLU A 94 26.88 13.94 17.96
N GLU A 95 27.26 14.65 19.02
CA GLU A 95 26.51 15.77 19.55
C GLU A 95 26.48 16.89 18.50
N THR A 96 25.40 17.01 17.73
CA THR A 96 25.11 18.20 16.92
C THR A 96 23.80 18.82 17.37
N THR A 97 23.90 19.51 18.51
CA THR A 97 22.91 20.34 19.20
C THR A 97 22.55 21.64 18.46
N ILE A 98 22.68 21.69 17.12
CA ILE A 98 22.34 22.90 16.34
C ILE A 98 21.06 22.65 15.53
N PRO A 99 19.87 23.04 16.02
CA PRO A 99 18.59 22.86 15.33
C PRO A 99 18.43 23.75 14.08
N SER A 100 19.24 24.80 13.94
CA SER A 100 19.24 25.74 12.81
C SER A 100 20.65 25.93 12.27
N THR A 101 20.89 25.58 11.01
CA THR A 101 22.19 25.81 10.37
C THR A 101 22.16 27.10 9.54
N SER A 102 23.30 27.78 9.42
CA SER A 102 23.52 28.68 8.29
C SER A 102 23.23 27.90 7.01
N LEU A 103 22.60 28.53 6.01
CA LEU A 103 22.52 27.93 4.68
C LEU A 103 23.94 27.46 4.32
N ALA A 104 24.08 26.16 4.01
CA ALA A 104 25.39 25.55 3.82
C ALA A 104 26.20 26.34 2.78
N SER A 105 27.53 26.30 2.89
CA SER A 105 28.41 26.93 1.89
C SER A 105 28.13 26.44 0.47
N ASP A 106 27.61 25.21 0.34
CA ASP A 106 26.95 24.72 -0.87
C ASP A 106 25.47 24.35 -0.60
N PRO A 107 24.51 25.22 -1.00
CA PRO A 107 23.09 24.97 -0.84
C PRO A 107 22.51 24.04 -1.92
N SER A 108 23.33 23.53 -2.85
CA SER A 108 22.86 22.76 -4.01
C SER A 108 22.10 21.49 -3.59
N VAL A 109 21.02 21.23 -4.31
CA VAL A 109 20.15 20.06 -4.19
C VAL A 109 20.60 19.00 -5.19
N SER A 110 20.59 17.74 -4.77
CA SER A 110 20.76 16.60 -5.68
C SER A 110 19.50 15.75 -5.73
N VAL A 111 19.24 15.17 -6.90
CA VAL A 111 18.18 14.16 -7.09
C VAL A 111 18.83 12.80 -7.13
N SER A 112 18.53 11.98 -6.13
CA SER A 112 19.23 10.70 -5.90
C SER A 112 18.47 9.50 -6.46
N ALA A 113 17.15 9.64 -6.67
CA ALA A 113 16.33 8.70 -7.40
C ALA A 113 15.10 9.41 -7.98
N HIS A 114 14.62 8.96 -9.14
CA HIS A 114 13.47 9.57 -9.80
C HIS A 114 12.65 8.57 -10.63
N ALA A 115 11.33 8.65 -10.46
CA ALA A 115 10.33 8.26 -11.43
C ALA A 115 9.25 9.36 -11.47
N TYR A 116 8.37 9.33 -12.47
CA TYR A 116 7.24 10.26 -12.56
C TYR A 116 6.43 10.22 -11.26
N GLY A 117 6.26 11.37 -10.60
CA GLY A 117 5.55 11.51 -9.33
C GLY A 117 6.26 10.91 -8.11
N PHE A 118 7.51 10.46 -8.24
CA PHE A 118 8.30 9.86 -7.16
C PHE A 118 9.74 10.36 -7.27
N THR A 119 10.10 11.43 -6.54
CA THR A 119 11.45 12.02 -6.66
C THR A 119 12.11 12.15 -5.31
N VAL A 120 13.29 11.56 -5.16
CA VAL A 120 14.12 11.63 -3.95
C VAL A 120 15.13 12.75 -4.10
N PHE A 121 15.13 13.67 -3.16
CA PHE A 121 16.01 14.83 -3.07
C PHE A 121 16.90 14.72 -1.83
N ASP A 122 18.15 15.15 -1.97
CA ASP A 122 18.98 15.54 -0.82
C ASP A 122 19.01 17.06 -0.73
N LYS A 123 18.71 17.61 0.46
CA LYS A 123 18.59 19.05 0.76
C LYS A 123 17.40 19.77 0.10
N LEU A 124 16.20 19.18 0.10
CA LEU A 124 15.02 19.90 -0.41
C LEU A 124 14.62 21.02 0.56
N TYR A 125 14.47 22.25 0.08
CA TYR A 125 14.06 23.38 0.90
C TYR A 125 12.56 23.65 0.80
N LEU A 126 11.94 24.08 1.90
CA LEU A 126 10.56 24.52 1.98
C LEU A 126 10.52 25.89 2.65
N ARG A 127 9.86 26.86 2.02
CA ARG A 127 9.58 28.16 2.63
C ARG A 127 8.23 28.67 2.16
N ASN A 128 7.40 29.15 3.08
CA ASN A 128 6.05 29.69 2.79
C ASN A 128 5.13 28.71 2.03
N GLY A 129 5.37 27.40 2.11
CA GLY A 129 4.62 26.37 1.40
C GLY A 129 5.12 26.06 -0.01
N THR A 130 6.20 26.71 -0.46
CA THR A 130 6.85 26.47 -1.76
C THR A 130 8.11 25.63 -1.57
N PHE A 131 8.27 24.60 -2.39
CA PHE A 131 9.53 23.85 -2.45
C PHE A 131 10.57 24.59 -3.29
N PHE A 132 11.82 24.59 -2.86
CA PHE A 132 12.94 25.18 -3.61
C PHE A 132 14.01 24.14 -3.90
N VAL A 133 14.36 24.03 -5.18
CA VAL A 133 15.46 23.19 -5.68
C VAL A 133 16.58 24.11 -6.14
N VAL A 134 17.64 24.20 -5.33
CA VAL A 134 18.82 25.01 -5.64
C VAL A 134 19.74 24.23 -6.56
N THR A 135 20.00 24.72 -7.78
CA THR A 135 20.85 24.01 -8.74
C THR A 135 21.63 24.96 -9.65
N LYS A 136 22.85 24.57 -10.03
CA LYS A 136 23.65 25.25 -11.07
C LYS A 136 23.27 24.77 -12.47
N ASP A 137 22.68 23.58 -12.58
CA ASP A 137 22.31 22.95 -13.84
C ASP A 137 20.86 22.47 -13.79
N LEU A 138 19.95 23.31 -14.29
CA LEU A 138 18.54 22.98 -14.40
C LEU A 138 18.29 21.76 -15.31
N LYS A 139 19.15 21.49 -16.30
CA LYS A 139 18.96 20.38 -17.24
C LYS A 139 19.21 19.02 -16.59
N SER A 140 20.01 18.98 -15.52
CA SER A 140 20.22 17.78 -14.71
C SER A 140 19.02 17.41 -13.83
N MET A 141 18.09 18.34 -13.61
CA MET A 141 16.93 18.14 -12.76
C MET A 141 15.74 17.57 -13.55
N PRO A 142 14.93 16.68 -12.95
CA PRO A 142 13.66 16.30 -13.55
C PRO A 142 12.78 17.55 -13.77
N PRO A 143 12.09 17.66 -14.92
CA PRO A 143 11.11 18.71 -15.15
C PRO A 143 10.03 18.72 -14.05
N ARG A 144 9.57 19.92 -13.68
CA ARG A 144 8.61 20.14 -12.58
C ARG A 144 7.39 19.24 -12.69
N GLU A 145 6.82 19.13 -13.88
CA GLU A 145 5.60 18.35 -14.15
C GLU A 145 5.76 16.85 -13.90
N ARG A 146 7.00 16.34 -13.87
CA ARG A 146 7.33 14.95 -13.52
C ARG A 146 7.56 14.76 -12.03
N ILE A 147 7.73 15.83 -11.27
CA ILE A 147 7.94 15.79 -9.82
C ILE A 147 6.59 15.98 -9.11
N LEU A 148 5.86 17.04 -9.47
CA LEU A 148 4.71 17.52 -8.72
C LEU A 148 3.68 18.19 -9.63
N SER A 149 2.40 17.98 -9.33
CA SER A 149 1.28 18.78 -9.81
C SER A 149 0.70 19.60 -8.66
N LYS A 150 -0.10 20.60 -9.00
CA LYS A 150 -0.91 21.27 -8.00
C LYS A 150 -1.96 20.30 -7.44
N VAL A 151 -2.25 20.42 -6.15
CA VAL A 151 -3.38 19.73 -5.51
C VAL A 151 -4.59 20.67 -5.53
N GLY A 152 -5.74 20.16 -5.97
CA GLY A 152 -6.97 20.94 -6.06
C GLY A 152 -7.60 21.15 -4.69
N ALA A 153 -8.37 22.24 -4.54
CA ALA A 153 -9.11 22.53 -3.31
C ALA A 153 -10.13 21.42 -2.96
N GLU A 154 -10.67 20.73 -3.97
CA GLU A 154 -11.64 19.64 -3.84
C GLU A 154 -11.02 18.25 -4.13
N GLY A 155 -9.68 18.16 -4.16
CA GLY A 155 -8.97 16.90 -4.38
C GLY A 155 -8.13 16.90 -5.65
N TRP A 156 -8.40 15.94 -6.55
CA TRP A 156 -7.63 15.76 -7.77
C TRP A 156 -7.61 17.02 -8.64
N SER A 157 -6.43 17.43 -9.11
CA SER A 157 -6.27 18.55 -10.04
C SER A 157 -5.22 18.23 -11.09
N GLU A 158 -5.55 18.48 -12.35
CA GLU A 158 -4.61 18.37 -13.46
C GLU A 158 -3.84 19.67 -13.74
N GLU A 159 -4.12 20.73 -12.95
CA GLU A 159 -3.41 22.00 -13.10
C GLU A 159 -1.90 21.80 -12.91
N PRO A 160 -1.07 22.35 -13.84
CA PRO A 160 0.37 22.25 -13.72
C PRO A 160 0.85 23.00 -12.48
N ALA A 161 1.84 22.43 -11.80
CA ALA A 161 2.55 23.12 -10.73
C ALA A 161 3.27 24.35 -11.26
N THR A 162 3.30 25.40 -10.45
CA THR A 162 3.93 26.68 -10.76
C THR A 162 5.11 26.94 -9.84
N ASP A 163 5.73 28.11 -9.96
CA ASP A 163 6.78 28.58 -9.05
C ASP A 163 6.25 28.77 -7.61
N GLN A 164 4.93 28.80 -7.40
CA GLN A 164 4.33 28.82 -6.06
C GLN A 164 4.36 27.45 -5.37
N ASP A 165 4.50 26.37 -6.14
CA ASP A 165 4.50 25.00 -5.63
C ASP A 165 5.93 24.45 -5.52
N LEU A 166 6.72 24.58 -6.61
CA LEU A 166 8.12 24.13 -6.67
C LEU A 166 8.93 25.05 -7.58
N GLN A 167 9.91 25.76 -7.04
CA GLN A 167 10.75 26.70 -7.77
C GLN A 167 12.20 26.19 -7.89
N PHE A 168 12.76 26.28 -9.09
CA PHE A 168 14.20 26.08 -9.30
C PHE A 168 14.91 27.43 -9.20
N ILE A 169 15.97 27.49 -8.40
CA ILE A 169 16.75 28.72 -8.20
C ILE A 169 18.25 28.44 -8.30
N SER A 170 19.03 29.46 -8.68
CA SER A 170 20.49 29.35 -8.66
C SER A 170 21.05 29.45 -7.24
N PRO A 171 22.28 28.97 -6.98
CA PRO A 171 22.93 29.19 -5.69
C PRO A 171 23.09 30.68 -5.33
N SER A 172 23.24 31.57 -6.32
CA SER A 172 23.33 33.02 -6.07
C SER A 172 22.00 33.64 -5.64
N GLN A 173 20.88 33.01 -5.99
CA GLN A 173 19.53 33.40 -5.56
C GLN A 173 19.16 32.81 -4.20
N ALA A 174 19.85 31.77 -3.72
CA ALA A 174 19.48 31.03 -2.52
C ALA A 174 19.28 31.94 -1.29
N LYS A 175 20.20 32.89 -1.03
CA LYS A 175 20.10 33.80 0.12
C LYS A 175 18.86 34.72 0.04
N GLU A 176 18.48 35.15 -1.14
CA GLU A 176 17.29 35.99 -1.36
C GLU A 176 16.00 35.23 -1.04
N TYR A 177 15.86 34.03 -1.61
CA TYR A 177 14.64 33.23 -1.47
C TYR A 177 14.55 32.48 -0.14
N LEU A 178 15.67 32.00 0.40
CA LEU A 178 15.73 31.10 1.55
C LEU A 178 16.20 31.81 2.84
N GLY A 179 16.71 33.03 2.74
CA GLY A 179 17.28 33.74 3.88
C GLY A 179 18.64 33.19 4.29
N GLU A 180 19.05 33.47 5.53
CA GLU A 180 20.40 33.14 6.02
C GLU A 180 20.46 31.79 6.75
N PHE A 181 19.34 31.34 7.31
CA PHE A 181 19.28 30.15 8.16
C PHE A 181 18.15 29.23 7.72
N ALA A 182 18.35 27.94 7.93
CA ALA A 182 17.33 26.92 7.74
C ALA A 182 17.25 25.99 8.96
N THR A 183 16.03 25.64 9.35
CA THR A 183 15.78 24.56 10.31
C THR A 183 15.97 23.23 9.59
N VAL A 184 16.82 22.37 10.14
CA VAL A 184 17.12 21.08 9.52
C VAL A 184 16.11 20.04 9.98
N VAL A 185 15.40 19.43 9.04
CA VAL A 185 14.65 18.19 9.25
C VAL A 185 15.58 17.04 8.87
N LYS A 186 16.15 16.41 9.90
CA LYS A 186 17.07 15.28 9.78
C LYS A 186 16.38 14.04 9.21
N ASP A 187 17.20 13.12 8.73
CA ASP A 187 16.83 11.80 8.21
C ASP A 187 15.95 11.87 6.94
N THR A 188 15.28 10.76 6.61
CA THR A 188 14.45 10.64 5.41
C THR A 188 12.99 10.97 5.69
N SER A 189 12.44 11.94 4.94
CA SER A 189 11.02 12.29 4.95
C SER A 189 10.31 11.91 3.65
N VAL A 190 9.23 11.14 3.70
CA VAL A 190 8.37 10.92 2.52
C VAL A 190 7.18 11.87 2.60
N ILE A 191 7.05 12.74 1.60
CA ILE A 191 6.00 13.74 1.48
C ILE A 191 4.99 13.24 0.47
N ILE A 192 3.87 12.73 0.96
CA ILE A 192 2.71 12.32 0.16
C ILE A 192 1.93 13.59 -0.19
N TYR A 193 2.29 14.20 -1.33
CA TYR A 193 1.69 15.41 -1.89
C TYR A 193 0.42 15.06 -2.70
N ASP A 194 -0.46 14.27 -2.08
CA ASP A 194 -1.76 13.86 -2.60
C ASP A 194 -2.88 14.42 -1.69
N PRO A 195 -4.07 14.70 -2.25
CA PRO A 195 -5.25 14.93 -1.43
C PRO A 195 -5.73 13.63 -0.77
N ALA A 196 -6.56 13.76 0.26
CA ALA A 196 -7.13 12.63 0.99
C ALA A 196 -7.96 11.66 0.11
N GLN A 197 -8.46 12.06 -1.07
CA GLN A 197 -9.41 11.27 -1.88
C GLN A 197 -9.08 9.78 -2.04
N PHE A 198 -7.81 9.42 -2.26
CA PHE A 198 -7.40 8.03 -2.53
C PHE A 198 -6.67 7.36 -1.34
N LEU A 199 -6.27 8.12 -0.32
CA LEU A 199 -5.46 7.60 0.77
C LEU A 199 -6.23 6.65 1.72
N PRO A 200 -7.54 6.86 2.03
CA PRO A 200 -8.40 5.95 2.79
C PRO A 200 -8.77 4.64 2.08
N HIS A 201 -7.98 4.19 1.11
CA HIS A 201 -8.24 2.97 0.36
C HIS A 201 -7.01 2.08 0.39
N TYR A 202 -7.14 0.89 0.99
CA TYR A 202 -6.02 -0.02 1.26
C TYR A 202 -5.14 -0.27 0.03
N TYR A 203 -5.76 -0.58 -1.11
CA TYR A 203 -5.02 -0.77 -2.37
C TYR A 203 -4.29 0.49 -2.83
N HIS A 204 -4.94 1.67 -2.80
CA HIS A 204 -4.33 2.88 -3.34
C HIS A 204 -3.19 3.38 -2.44
N PHE A 205 -3.31 3.19 -1.13
CA PHE A 205 -2.28 3.54 -0.18
C PHE A 205 -1.10 2.55 -0.26
N TRP A 206 -1.31 1.27 0.00
CA TRP A 206 -0.22 0.29 0.05
C TRP A 206 0.25 -0.18 -1.32
N GLY A 207 -0.69 -0.45 -2.23
CA GLY A 207 -0.44 -0.97 -3.57
C GLY A 207 -0.05 0.07 -4.62
N GLU A 208 -0.08 1.36 -4.30
CA GLU A 208 0.44 2.39 -5.18
C GLU A 208 1.40 3.37 -4.51
N VAL A 209 0.97 4.03 -3.42
CA VAL A 209 1.78 5.06 -2.76
C VAL A 209 2.99 4.45 -2.07
N ILE A 210 2.79 3.51 -1.14
CA ILE A 210 3.87 2.93 -0.34
C ILE A 210 4.81 2.08 -1.19
N ILE A 211 4.27 1.16 -1.99
CA ILE A 211 5.09 0.33 -2.87
C ILE A 211 5.85 1.17 -3.91
N GLY A 212 5.23 2.19 -4.51
CA GLY A 212 5.89 3.06 -5.48
C GLY A 212 7.01 3.88 -4.84
N ALA A 213 6.75 4.45 -3.66
CA ALA A 213 7.74 5.20 -2.89
C ALA A 213 8.92 4.31 -2.49
N TRP A 214 8.63 3.16 -1.88
CA TRP A 214 9.66 2.22 -1.41
C TRP A 214 10.46 1.63 -2.57
N ARG A 215 9.80 1.32 -3.69
CA ARG A 215 10.47 0.81 -4.89
C ARG A 215 11.49 1.81 -5.45
N VAL A 216 11.13 3.09 -5.58
CA VAL A 216 12.07 4.14 -6.04
C VAL A 216 13.12 4.44 -4.99
N TYR A 217 12.77 4.49 -3.71
CA TYR A 217 13.72 4.73 -2.63
C TYR A 217 14.78 3.62 -2.50
N SER A 218 14.37 2.37 -2.70
CA SER A 218 15.26 1.20 -2.62
C SER A 218 16.40 1.21 -3.64
N THR A 219 16.32 2.02 -4.70
CA THR A 219 17.44 2.13 -5.66
C THR A 219 18.68 2.75 -5.05
N LEU A 220 18.55 3.50 -3.96
CA LEU A 220 19.69 4.02 -3.21
C LEU A 220 20.51 2.88 -2.56
N GLY A 221 19.89 1.73 -2.34
CA GLY A 221 20.55 0.51 -1.87
C GLY A 221 21.27 -0.27 -2.97
N LEU A 222 21.22 0.17 -4.24
CA LEU A 222 22.00 -0.46 -5.31
C LEU A 222 23.49 -0.11 -5.15
N GLY A 223 24.34 -1.14 -5.07
CA GLY A 223 25.78 -0.99 -4.93
C GLY A 223 26.27 -1.28 -3.51
N ALA A 224 27.29 -0.57 -3.05
CA ALA A 224 27.99 -0.88 -1.80
C ALA A 224 27.15 -0.65 -0.53
N LEU A 225 26.10 0.19 -0.58
CA LEU A 225 25.21 0.40 0.56
C LEU A 225 24.46 -0.89 0.91
N GLY A 226 23.96 -1.62 -0.10
CA GLY A 226 23.07 -2.75 0.12
C GLY A 226 21.69 -2.33 0.65
N LEU A 227 20.70 -3.20 0.48
CA LEU A 227 19.32 -2.92 0.93
C LEU A 227 19.21 -2.92 2.46
N ASP A 228 19.99 -3.77 3.14
CA ASP A 228 19.93 -3.95 4.61
C ASP A 228 20.43 -2.74 5.40
N HIS A 229 21.18 -1.84 4.77
CA HIS A 229 21.69 -0.61 5.38
C HIS A 229 20.93 0.64 4.92
N LEU A 230 19.89 0.49 4.10
CA LEU A 230 19.05 1.61 3.70
C LEU A 230 18.10 1.99 4.86
N PRO A 231 18.19 3.20 5.43
CA PRO A 231 17.37 3.57 6.58
C PRO A 231 15.89 3.66 6.22
N LEU A 232 15.02 3.23 7.15
CA LEU A 232 13.57 3.43 6.98
C LEU A 232 13.24 4.93 7.06
N PRO A 233 12.24 5.43 6.29
CA PRO A 233 11.78 6.80 6.40
C PRO A 233 11.40 7.14 7.83
N SER A 234 11.93 8.22 8.39
CA SER A 234 11.62 8.65 9.76
C SER A 234 10.33 9.44 9.83
N ARG A 235 9.79 9.84 8.67
CA ARG A 235 8.63 10.73 8.55
C ARG A 235 7.79 10.40 7.33
N TRP A 236 6.47 10.44 7.52
CA TRP A 236 5.49 10.47 6.44
C TRP A 236 4.64 11.73 6.60
N VAL A 237 4.80 12.67 5.69
CA VAL A 237 4.11 13.96 5.70
C VAL A 237 2.96 13.92 4.68
N MET A 238 1.76 14.33 5.09
CA MET A 238 0.55 14.38 4.29
C MET A 238 -0.06 15.80 4.39
N PRO A 239 0.43 16.77 3.59
CA PRO A 239 0.08 18.18 3.71
C PRO A 239 -1.40 18.52 3.54
N PHE A 240 -2.14 17.66 2.83
CA PHE A 240 -3.54 17.87 2.42
C PHE A 240 -4.51 16.86 3.06
N VAL A 241 -4.09 16.26 4.16
CA VAL A 241 -4.93 15.36 4.97
C VAL A 241 -5.15 16.03 6.30
N ASP A 242 -6.40 16.30 6.66
CA ASP A 242 -6.74 16.93 7.94
C ASP A 242 -6.45 15.99 9.12
N ASP A 243 -6.13 16.58 10.27
CA ASP A 243 -5.56 15.86 11.42
C ASP A 243 -6.52 14.82 12.04
N ASP A 244 -7.83 14.99 11.87
CA ASP A 244 -8.87 14.18 12.51
C ASP A 244 -9.25 12.92 11.71
N SER A 245 -9.04 12.91 10.40
CA SER A 245 -9.20 11.71 9.55
C SER A 245 -8.88 12.04 8.10
N GLY A 246 -8.25 11.10 7.38
CA GLY A 246 -8.23 11.19 5.92
C GLY A 246 -7.24 10.29 5.19
N TRP A 247 -6.45 9.47 5.89
CA TRP A 247 -5.62 8.44 5.23
C TRP A 247 -5.86 7.02 5.74
N ARG A 248 -6.56 6.85 6.87
CA ARG A 248 -6.92 5.52 7.37
C ARG A 248 -8.03 4.94 6.51
N ASP A 249 -7.87 3.70 6.06
CA ASP A 249 -8.90 3.03 5.29
C ASP A 249 -10.05 2.54 6.17
N LYS A 250 -11.20 2.29 5.53
CA LYS A 250 -12.43 1.84 6.20
C LYS A 250 -12.30 0.49 6.90
N ALA A 251 -11.36 -0.36 6.48
CA ALA A 251 -11.10 -1.63 7.14
C ALA A 251 -10.11 -1.48 8.32
N GLU A 252 -9.62 -0.26 8.57
CA GLU A 252 -8.70 0.09 9.66
C GLU A 252 -7.37 -0.67 9.61
N ILE A 253 -6.94 -1.11 8.42
CA ILE A 253 -5.75 -1.94 8.22
C ILE A 253 -4.48 -1.08 8.07
N SER A 254 -4.54 -0.04 7.24
CA SER A 254 -3.36 0.75 6.82
C SER A 254 -2.66 1.42 7.99
N GLY A 255 -3.41 1.83 9.00
CA GLY A 255 -2.86 2.47 10.20
C GLY A 255 -1.92 1.57 10.98
N PRO A 256 -2.43 0.46 11.53
CA PRO A 256 -1.61 -0.58 12.15
C PRO A 256 -0.47 -1.08 11.26
N LEU A 257 -0.70 -1.30 9.96
CA LEU A 257 0.37 -1.73 9.04
C LEU A 257 1.52 -0.72 8.98
N MET A 258 1.24 0.59 8.94
CA MET A 258 2.28 1.61 8.95
C MET A 258 3.09 1.58 10.24
N ARG A 259 2.45 1.33 11.39
CA ARG A 259 3.13 1.20 12.69
C ARG A 259 3.99 -0.06 12.78
N LEU A 260 3.59 -1.14 12.11
CA LEU A 260 4.34 -2.39 12.09
C LEU A 260 5.50 -2.37 11.08
N ALA A 261 5.30 -1.80 9.89
CA ALA A 261 6.34 -1.71 8.86
C ALA A 261 7.35 -0.59 9.13
N PHE A 262 6.93 0.50 9.78
CA PHE A 262 7.73 1.68 10.05
C PHE A 262 7.57 2.15 11.51
N PRO A 263 8.05 1.37 12.50
CA PRO A 263 7.76 1.60 13.92
C PRO A 263 8.32 2.91 14.47
N GLY A 264 9.43 3.42 13.92
CA GLY A 264 10.06 4.67 14.33
C GLY A 264 9.51 5.93 13.63
N SER A 265 8.57 5.78 12.70
CA SER A 265 8.18 6.89 11.82
C SER A 265 7.00 7.68 12.35
N THR A 266 7.09 9.01 12.27
CA THR A 266 5.94 9.88 12.54
C THR A 266 5.02 9.93 11.31
N MET A 267 3.72 10.06 11.56
CA MET A 267 2.72 10.35 10.52
C MET A 267 2.22 11.76 10.78
N GLU A 268 2.63 12.68 9.92
CA GLU A 268 2.35 14.11 10.06
C GLU A 268 1.29 14.51 9.05
N GLN A 269 0.17 14.98 9.56
CA GLN A 269 -0.96 15.46 8.76
C GLN A 269 -0.83 16.97 8.52
N ALA A 270 -1.89 17.62 8.03
CA ALA A 270 -1.85 18.99 7.57
C ALA A 270 -1.40 20.00 8.65
N GLY A 271 -1.59 19.72 9.95
CA GLY A 271 -1.18 20.61 11.04
C GLY A 271 0.30 21.00 10.98
N GLN A 272 1.20 20.02 10.89
CA GLN A 272 2.65 20.26 10.83
C GLN A 272 3.04 21.11 9.60
N TRP A 273 2.41 20.83 8.46
CA TRP A 273 2.64 21.59 7.24
C TRP A 273 2.18 23.05 7.35
N LYS A 274 1.00 23.27 7.96
CA LYS A 274 0.45 24.61 8.25
C LYS A 274 1.40 25.39 9.17
N ASP A 275 2.01 24.74 10.15
CA ASP A 275 2.97 25.37 11.07
C ASP A 275 4.27 25.78 10.38
N TRP A 276 4.86 24.91 9.53
CA TRP A 276 6.02 25.29 8.73
C TRP A 276 5.72 26.49 7.83
N LYS A 277 4.57 26.50 7.17
CA LYS A 277 4.13 27.63 6.33
C LYS A 277 3.95 28.91 7.15
N LYS A 278 3.32 28.82 8.33
CA LYS A 278 3.04 29.96 9.21
C LYS A 278 4.30 30.54 9.85
N SER A 279 5.33 29.71 10.07
CA SER A 279 6.58 30.16 10.69
C SER A 279 7.34 31.21 9.86
N GLY A 280 7.16 31.21 8.53
CA GLY A 280 7.91 32.07 7.61
C GLY A 280 9.41 31.75 7.51
N THR A 281 9.87 30.73 8.24
CA THR A 281 11.26 30.26 8.23
C THR A 281 11.50 29.25 7.12
N THR A 282 12.77 29.09 6.74
CA THR A 282 13.17 28.05 5.79
C THR A 282 13.37 26.75 6.54
N VAL A 283 12.80 25.69 6.01
CA VAL A 283 13.07 24.31 6.41
C VAL A 283 13.89 23.65 5.32
N VAL A 284 14.89 22.85 5.70
CA VAL A 284 15.63 21.99 4.78
C VAL A 284 15.47 20.54 5.21
N PHE A 285 14.96 19.70 4.32
CA PHE A 285 14.92 18.25 4.51
C PHE A 285 16.27 17.68 4.10
N GLU A 286 16.96 17.00 5.03
CA GLU A 286 18.24 16.34 4.77
C GLU A 286 18.11 15.38 3.58
N ARG A 287 17.12 14.48 3.67
CA ARG A 287 16.63 13.68 2.54
C ARG A 287 15.11 13.70 2.52
N SER A 288 14.53 13.87 1.35
CA SER A 288 13.07 13.75 1.20
C SER A 288 12.66 13.09 -0.10
N MET A 289 11.46 12.56 -0.12
CA MET A 289 10.80 12.10 -1.33
C MET A 289 9.50 12.86 -1.53
N ILE A 290 9.31 13.45 -2.70
CA ILE A 290 7.97 13.92 -3.11
C ILE A 290 7.27 12.77 -3.82
N VAL A 291 6.07 12.45 -3.33
CA VAL A 291 5.15 11.48 -3.91
C VAL A 291 3.89 12.22 -4.37
N ASN A 292 3.60 12.22 -5.66
CA ASN A 292 2.45 12.93 -6.24
C ASN A 292 1.78 12.10 -7.36
N ARG A 293 0.53 11.71 -7.13
CA ARG A 293 -0.24 10.80 -7.97
C ARG A 293 -0.53 11.34 -9.35
N VAL A 294 -0.88 12.62 -9.48
CA VAL A 294 -1.18 13.22 -10.78
C VAL A 294 0.06 13.21 -11.67
N SER A 295 1.22 13.64 -11.14
CA SER A 295 2.49 13.55 -11.86
C SER A 295 2.88 12.10 -12.16
N ALA A 296 2.57 11.14 -11.29
CA ALA A 296 2.82 9.73 -11.55
C ALA A 296 2.02 9.19 -12.76
N HIS A 297 0.75 9.60 -12.89
CA HIS A 297 -0.09 9.21 -14.03
C HIS A 297 0.36 9.83 -15.37
N LYS A 298 1.18 10.89 -15.34
CA LYS A 298 1.79 11.47 -16.56
C LYS A 298 2.93 10.62 -17.14
N SER A 299 3.32 9.54 -16.46
CA SER A 299 4.26 8.56 -17.01
C SER A 299 3.77 8.08 -18.39
N PRO A 300 4.65 7.88 -19.39
CA PRO A 300 4.28 7.23 -20.63
C PRO A 300 3.63 5.84 -20.41
N LEU A 301 4.05 5.16 -19.34
CA LEU A 301 3.48 3.88 -18.92
C LEU A 301 2.09 4.02 -18.28
N GLY A 302 1.70 5.22 -17.86
CA GLY A 302 0.36 5.52 -17.32
C GLY A 302 -0.77 5.26 -18.33
N SER A 303 -0.47 5.37 -19.63
CA SER A 303 -1.40 5.03 -20.70
C SER A 303 -1.59 3.52 -20.91
N LEU A 304 -0.58 2.72 -20.53
CA LEU A 304 -0.64 1.26 -20.57
C LEU A 304 -1.22 0.71 -19.27
N TRP A 305 -0.84 1.32 -18.15
CA TRP A 305 -1.22 0.95 -16.80
C TRP A 305 -1.72 2.21 -16.09
N PRO A 306 -3.04 2.45 -16.03
CA PRO A 306 -3.63 3.66 -15.46
C PRO A 306 -3.59 3.64 -13.93
N LYS A 307 -2.37 3.53 -13.38
CA LYS A 307 -2.05 3.41 -11.96
C LYS A 307 -0.83 4.25 -11.64
N MET A 308 -0.80 4.76 -10.42
CA MET A 308 0.27 5.64 -9.96
C MET A 308 1.63 4.92 -9.95
N ILE A 309 1.66 3.64 -9.61
CA ILE A 309 2.89 2.84 -9.58
C ILE A 309 3.52 2.62 -10.97
N SER A 310 2.78 2.86 -12.07
CA SER A 310 3.22 2.53 -13.44
C SER A 310 4.61 3.06 -13.82
N GLY A 311 4.90 4.33 -13.54
CA GLY A 311 6.20 4.94 -13.84
C GLY A 311 7.37 4.32 -13.08
N THR A 312 7.11 3.76 -11.89
CA THR A 312 8.15 3.15 -11.05
C THR A 312 8.63 1.81 -11.60
N MET A 313 7.86 1.18 -12.49
CA MET A 313 8.22 -0.10 -13.12
C MET A 313 9.42 0.02 -14.07
N ASN A 314 9.72 1.23 -14.54
CA ASN A 314 10.90 1.50 -15.37
C ASN A 314 12.19 1.65 -14.56
N VAL A 315 12.09 1.69 -13.24
CA VAL A 315 13.25 1.79 -12.36
C VAL A 315 13.78 0.39 -12.06
N THR A 316 15.10 0.20 -12.06
CA THR A 316 15.71 -1.04 -11.57
C THR A 316 15.76 -0.99 -10.04
N ALA A 317 14.91 -1.75 -9.35
CA ALA A 317 15.02 -1.91 -7.89
C ALA A 317 15.88 -3.13 -7.54
N PRO A 318 16.53 -3.16 -6.36
CA PRO A 318 17.19 -4.35 -5.86
C PRO A 318 16.25 -5.57 -5.84
N THR A 319 16.81 -6.76 -6.08
CA THR A 319 16.03 -8.00 -5.88
C THR A 319 15.61 -8.09 -4.43
N GLY A 320 14.34 -8.44 -4.18
CA GLY A 320 13.80 -8.49 -2.82
C GLY A 320 13.62 -7.12 -2.16
N PHE A 321 13.51 -6.02 -2.94
CA PHE A 321 13.36 -4.67 -2.38
C PHE A 321 12.25 -4.55 -1.32
N TRP A 322 11.18 -5.35 -1.41
CA TRP A 322 10.07 -5.34 -0.44
C TRP A 322 10.37 -6.11 0.87
N GLU A 323 11.36 -7.00 0.87
CA GLU A 323 11.66 -7.88 1.99
C GLU A 323 11.90 -7.13 3.32
N PRO A 324 12.62 -5.99 3.38
CA PRO A 324 12.79 -5.25 4.63
C PRO A 324 11.46 -4.86 5.30
N LEU A 325 10.45 -4.46 4.51
CA LEU A 325 9.14 -4.08 5.05
C LEU A 325 8.33 -5.30 5.48
N ARG A 326 8.36 -6.37 4.69
CA ARG A 326 7.71 -7.64 5.04
C ARG A 326 8.32 -8.22 6.33
N SER A 327 9.65 -8.24 6.42
CA SER A 327 10.40 -8.69 7.59
C SER A 327 10.14 -7.81 8.82
N ALA A 328 10.16 -6.47 8.70
CA ALA A 328 9.88 -5.57 9.81
C ALA A 328 8.47 -5.82 10.36
N LEU A 329 7.47 -5.88 9.48
CA LEU A 329 6.09 -6.16 9.87
C LEU A 329 5.96 -7.53 10.53
N ALA A 330 6.53 -8.57 9.94
CA ALA A 330 6.45 -9.93 10.47
C ALA A 330 7.13 -10.06 11.84
N ARG A 331 8.32 -9.46 12.03
CA ARG A 331 9.01 -9.46 13.32
C ARG A 331 8.22 -8.71 14.39
N ASN A 332 7.67 -7.54 14.06
CA ASN A 332 6.90 -6.74 15.01
C ASN A 332 5.57 -7.41 15.38
N LEU A 333 4.99 -8.20 14.47
CA LEU A 333 3.73 -8.88 14.71
C LEU A 333 3.90 -10.26 15.35
N PHE A 334 4.83 -11.08 14.86
CA PHE A 334 4.99 -12.49 15.24
C PHE A 334 6.23 -12.77 16.09
N GLY A 335 7.19 -11.85 16.15
CA GLY A 335 8.49 -12.04 16.81
C GLY A 335 9.56 -12.66 15.91
N TYR A 336 9.22 -13.08 14.69
CA TYR A 336 10.11 -13.67 13.69
C TYR A 336 9.58 -13.46 12.28
N VAL A 337 10.37 -13.83 11.26
CA VAL A 337 9.97 -13.75 9.84
C VAL A 337 9.54 -15.14 9.38
N PRO A 338 8.30 -15.33 8.92
CA PRO A 338 7.89 -16.60 8.33
C PRO A 338 8.67 -16.95 7.07
N GLU A 339 8.97 -18.23 6.91
CA GLU A 339 9.75 -18.74 5.77
C GLU A 339 9.00 -19.80 4.99
N VAL A 340 9.13 -19.74 3.67
CA VAL A 340 8.55 -20.69 2.71
C VAL A 340 9.68 -21.23 1.83
N LYS A 341 9.74 -22.54 1.64
CA LYS A 341 10.72 -23.20 0.77
C LYS A 341 10.48 -22.86 -0.70
N SER A 342 11.47 -23.10 -1.56
CA SER A 342 11.31 -22.95 -3.01
C SER A 342 10.14 -23.78 -3.56
N ASP A 343 9.93 -24.99 -3.04
CA ASP A 343 8.81 -25.89 -3.37
C ASP A 343 7.45 -25.44 -2.79
N GLY A 344 7.40 -24.26 -2.19
CA GLY A 344 6.17 -23.65 -1.68
C GLY A 344 5.73 -24.14 -0.31
N LYS A 345 6.42 -25.11 0.31
CA LYS A 345 6.05 -25.62 1.63
C LYS A 345 6.47 -24.62 2.72
N PRO A 346 5.62 -24.37 3.74
CA PRO A 346 6.02 -23.60 4.89
C PRO A 346 7.21 -24.26 5.60
N LEU A 347 8.25 -23.48 5.89
CA LEU A 347 9.40 -23.89 6.69
C LEU A 347 9.24 -23.41 8.14
N VAL A 348 8.93 -22.13 8.31
CA VAL A 348 8.64 -21.51 9.60
C VAL A 348 7.32 -20.74 9.48
N PRO A 349 6.16 -21.41 9.52
CA PRO A 349 4.89 -20.71 9.42
C PRO A 349 4.62 -19.84 10.67
N PRO A 350 3.81 -18.77 10.60
CA PRO A 350 3.36 -18.03 11.77
C PRO A 350 2.55 -18.94 12.73
N PRO A 351 2.30 -18.59 14.00
CA PRO A 351 1.46 -19.40 14.86
C PRO A 351 -0.02 -19.20 14.49
N PHE A 352 -0.54 -20.07 13.62
CA PHE A 352 -1.92 -19.99 13.11
C PHE A 352 -2.59 -21.37 13.08
N LYS A 353 -3.91 -21.40 13.30
CA LYS A 353 -4.67 -22.66 13.31
C LYS A 353 -4.55 -23.35 11.95
N GLY A 354 -4.22 -24.64 11.96
CA GLY A 354 -4.08 -25.43 10.73
C GLY A 354 -2.68 -25.41 10.10
N ASN A 355 -1.65 -24.86 10.74
CA ASN A 355 -0.25 -24.91 10.27
C ASN A 355 0.43 -26.28 10.46
N ALA A 356 -0.33 -27.36 10.61
CA ALA A 356 0.17 -28.70 10.92
C ALA A 356 0.72 -29.48 9.71
N GLY A 357 0.85 -28.86 8.53
CA GLY A 357 1.15 -29.56 7.29
C GLY A 357 2.53 -29.25 6.69
N SER A 358 3.24 -30.27 6.22
CA SER A 358 4.41 -30.16 5.33
C SER A 358 4.02 -29.99 3.85
N ARG A 359 2.88 -29.34 3.59
CA ARG A 359 2.29 -29.17 2.26
C ARG A 359 2.17 -27.67 1.93
N PRO A 360 2.23 -27.28 0.65
CA PRO A 360 1.87 -25.93 0.23
C PRO A 360 0.46 -25.54 0.72
N ILE A 361 0.24 -24.27 1.01
CA ILE A 361 -1.04 -23.74 1.48
C ILE A 361 -1.70 -22.93 0.36
N VAL A 362 -2.92 -23.33 -0.01
CA VAL A 362 -3.78 -22.62 -0.95
C VAL A 362 -4.88 -21.93 -0.15
N THR A 363 -4.89 -20.61 -0.19
CA THR A 363 -5.83 -19.78 0.55
C THR A 363 -6.79 -19.10 -0.42
N TYR A 364 -8.04 -19.52 -0.41
CA TYR A 364 -9.12 -18.88 -1.13
C TYR A 364 -9.80 -17.82 -0.24
N ILE A 365 -9.51 -16.54 -0.49
CA ILE A 365 -10.13 -15.43 0.20
C ILE A 365 -11.60 -15.34 -0.27
N SER A 366 -12.49 -15.88 0.56
CA SER A 366 -13.93 -15.86 0.29
C SER A 366 -14.48 -14.47 0.53
N ARG A 367 -15.25 -13.98 -0.44
CA ARG A 367 -15.93 -12.69 -0.40
C ARG A 367 -17.45 -12.81 -0.39
N GLN A 368 -17.98 -14.00 -0.13
CA GLN A 368 -19.43 -14.26 -0.17
C GLN A 368 -20.22 -13.43 0.86
N SER A 369 -19.57 -12.85 1.87
CA SER A 369 -20.17 -11.89 2.81
C SER A 369 -20.19 -10.43 2.34
N THR A 370 -19.66 -10.14 1.14
CA THR A 370 -19.51 -8.76 0.63
C THR A 370 -20.24 -8.54 -0.69
N GLY A 371 -20.31 -7.30 -1.14
CA GLY A 371 -21.00 -6.92 -2.38
C GLY A 371 -20.33 -7.37 -3.68
N ARG A 372 -19.02 -7.63 -3.68
CA ARG A 372 -18.31 -8.15 -4.86
C ARG A 372 -17.90 -9.60 -4.62
N ARG A 373 -18.59 -10.54 -5.27
CA ARG A 373 -18.53 -11.96 -4.95
C ARG A 373 -18.84 -12.85 -6.15
N LEU A 374 -18.63 -14.15 -5.99
CA LEU A 374 -19.00 -15.15 -6.98
C LEU A 374 -20.51 -15.44 -6.90
N THR A 375 -21.08 -16.01 -7.97
CA THR A 375 -22.37 -16.69 -7.85
C THR A 375 -22.26 -17.86 -6.87
N ASP A 376 -23.37 -18.27 -6.25
CA ASP A 376 -23.37 -19.35 -5.27
C ASP A 376 -22.91 -20.68 -5.88
N GLU A 377 -23.32 -20.98 -7.12
CA GLU A 377 -22.91 -22.19 -7.83
C GLU A 377 -21.41 -22.17 -8.11
N SER A 378 -20.87 -21.05 -8.58
CA SER A 378 -19.44 -20.90 -8.84
C SER A 378 -18.62 -20.95 -7.56
N HIS A 379 -19.12 -20.38 -6.47
CA HIS A 379 -18.49 -20.49 -5.15
C HIS A 379 -18.44 -21.94 -4.67
N GLN A 380 -19.57 -22.64 -4.66
CA GLN A 380 -19.64 -24.04 -4.23
C GLN A 380 -18.77 -24.95 -5.11
N GLY A 381 -18.81 -24.76 -6.42
CA GLY A 381 -17.98 -25.51 -7.36
C GLY A 381 -16.48 -25.27 -7.17
N LEU A 382 -16.06 -24.03 -6.88
CA LEU A 382 -14.67 -23.72 -6.54
C LEU A 382 -14.26 -24.36 -5.21
N VAL A 383 -15.10 -24.24 -4.17
CA VAL A 383 -14.82 -24.85 -2.86
C VAL A 383 -14.66 -26.36 -2.99
N ALA A 384 -15.56 -27.04 -3.71
CA ALA A 384 -15.48 -28.48 -3.93
C ALA A 384 -14.18 -28.87 -4.64
N ALA A 385 -13.86 -28.23 -5.77
CA ALA A 385 -12.64 -28.52 -6.54
C ALA A 385 -11.35 -28.25 -5.75
N LEU A 386 -11.32 -27.22 -4.90
CA LEU A 386 -10.17 -26.99 -4.02
C LEU A 386 -10.06 -28.08 -2.94
N ARG A 387 -11.18 -28.49 -2.33
CA ARG A 387 -11.15 -29.58 -1.32
C ARG A 387 -10.71 -30.91 -1.91
N GLU A 388 -11.04 -31.20 -3.16
CA GLU A 388 -10.51 -32.38 -3.87
C GLU A 388 -8.97 -32.36 -3.94
N LEU A 389 -8.34 -31.21 -4.20
CA LEU A 389 -6.86 -31.10 -4.15
C LEU A 389 -6.27 -31.40 -2.77
N GLU A 390 -7.00 -31.04 -1.72
CA GLU A 390 -6.58 -31.32 -0.34
C GLU A 390 -6.70 -32.80 -0.01
N GLU A 391 -7.79 -33.45 -0.44
CA GLU A 391 -8.03 -34.90 -0.31
C GLU A 391 -6.99 -35.73 -1.09
N GLU A 392 -6.59 -35.27 -2.28
CA GLU A 392 -5.50 -35.84 -3.08
C GLU A 392 -4.11 -35.68 -2.43
N GLY A 393 -4.01 -34.89 -1.35
CA GLY A 393 -2.74 -34.66 -0.67
C GLY A 393 -1.86 -33.59 -1.31
N ILE A 394 -2.31 -32.88 -2.34
CA ILE A 394 -1.52 -31.89 -3.10
C ILE A 394 -1.18 -30.68 -2.25
N CYS A 395 -2.16 -30.13 -1.53
CA CYS A 395 -2.01 -28.91 -0.72
C CYS A 395 -2.91 -28.94 0.50
N THR A 396 -2.74 -27.98 1.41
CA THR A 396 -3.72 -27.67 2.46
C THR A 396 -4.58 -26.51 1.98
N VAL A 397 -5.90 -26.62 2.11
CA VAL A 397 -6.84 -25.59 1.63
C VAL A 397 -7.46 -24.83 2.78
N ARG A 398 -7.41 -23.51 2.68
CA ARG A 398 -8.03 -22.59 3.63
C ARG A 398 -8.93 -21.61 2.90
N ILE A 399 -10.07 -21.30 3.51
CA ILE A 399 -11.12 -20.51 2.87
C ILE A 399 -11.59 -19.43 3.87
N PRO A 400 -10.71 -18.48 4.23
CA PRO A 400 -11.06 -17.42 5.17
C PRO A 400 -12.02 -16.40 4.55
N ILE A 401 -12.78 -15.73 5.42
CA ILE A 401 -13.41 -14.43 5.15
C ILE A 401 -12.63 -13.42 5.98
N LEU A 402 -11.74 -12.65 5.34
CA LEU A 402 -10.76 -11.81 6.04
C LEU A 402 -11.44 -10.72 6.90
N GLU A 403 -12.59 -10.23 6.47
CA GLU A 403 -13.39 -9.22 7.17
C GLU A 403 -13.87 -9.70 8.56
N HIS A 404 -13.88 -11.01 8.80
CA HIS A 404 -14.26 -11.60 10.09
C HIS A 404 -13.04 -11.94 10.98
N MET A 405 -11.83 -11.62 10.53
CA MET A 405 -10.58 -11.98 11.20
C MET A 405 -9.92 -10.76 11.82
N SER A 406 -9.22 -10.97 12.93
CA SER A 406 -8.32 -9.95 13.48
C SER A 406 -7.21 -9.63 12.47
N LEU A 407 -6.64 -8.42 12.52
CA LEU A 407 -5.51 -8.06 11.65
C LEU A 407 -4.34 -9.06 11.77
N ARG A 408 -4.04 -9.50 13.01
CA ARG A 408 -2.99 -10.48 13.27
C ARG A 408 -3.26 -11.78 12.52
N ASP A 409 -4.51 -12.25 12.55
CA ASP A 409 -4.93 -13.49 11.89
C ASP A 409 -4.95 -13.34 10.37
N GLN A 410 -5.43 -12.21 9.84
CA GLN A 410 -5.39 -11.92 8.40
C GLN A 410 -3.96 -12.00 7.86
N LEU A 411 -3.02 -11.37 8.58
CA LEU A 411 -1.61 -11.36 8.21
C LEU A 411 -0.95 -12.73 8.40
N ALA A 412 -1.28 -13.46 9.46
CA ALA A 412 -0.77 -14.82 9.67
C ALA A 412 -1.24 -15.78 8.58
N GLU A 413 -2.49 -15.64 8.13
CA GLU A 413 -3.05 -16.47 7.07
C GLU A 413 -2.33 -16.24 5.74
N VAL A 414 -2.18 -14.99 5.30
CA VAL A 414 -1.46 -14.69 4.04
C VAL A 414 0.04 -14.95 4.15
N ALA A 415 0.65 -14.73 5.31
CA ALA A 415 2.07 -15.02 5.53
C ALA A 415 2.36 -16.54 5.56
N SER A 416 1.34 -17.37 5.79
CA SER A 416 1.44 -18.84 5.67
C SER A 416 1.22 -19.34 4.24
N SER A 417 0.65 -18.50 3.37
CA SER A 417 0.10 -18.94 2.08
C SER A 417 1.20 -19.14 1.03
N THR A 418 1.05 -20.18 0.21
CA THR A 418 1.81 -20.37 -1.03
C THR A 418 1.07 -19.75 -2.20
N ILE A 419 -0.23 -19.99 -2.28
CA ILE A 419 -1.09 -19.49 -3.36
C ILE A 419 -2.28 -18.76 -2.74
N LEU A 420 -2.53 -17.53 -3.21
CA LEU A 420 -3.77 -16.82 -2.94
C LEU A 420 -4.73 -16.98 -4.11
N VAL A 421 -5.99 -17.28 -3.82
CA VAL A 421 -7.10 -17.30 -4.77
C VAL A 421 -8.13 -16.31 -4.29
N GLY A 422 -8.71 -15.50 -5.17
CA GLY A 422 -9.76 -14.57 -4.76
C GLY A 422 -10.36 -13.80 -5.91
N VAL A 423 -11.57 -13.28 -5.69
CA VAL A 423 -12.20 -12.32 -6.60
C VAL A 423 -11.42 -11.01 -6.60
N HIS A 424 -11.23 -10.40 -7.77
CA HIS A 424 -10.64 -9.08 -7.95
C HIS A 424 -11.15 -8.08 -6.88
N GLY A 425 -10.25 -7.51 -6.07
CA GLY A 425 -10.59 -6.55 -5.03
C GLY A 425 -9.64 -6.53 -3.83
N ASN A 426 -9.86 -5.59 -2.90
CA ASN A 426 -8.88 -5.19 -1.88
C ASN A 426 -8.32 -6.33 -1.02
N GLY A 427 -9.05 -7.44 -0.87
CA GLY A 427 -8.54 -8.64 -0.22
C GLY A 427 -7.21 -9.12 -0.82
N LEU A 428 -7.06 -9.03 -2.15
CA LEU A 428 -5.83 -9.42 -2.86
C LEU A 428 -4.66 -8.43 -2.66
N THR A 429 -4.86 -7.26 -2.04
CA THR A 429 -3.74 -6.40 -1.62
C THR A 429 -2.89 -7.08 -0.54
N HIS A 430 -3.46 -8.00 0.24
CA HIS A 430 -2.73 -8.75 1.26
C HIS A 430 -1.57 -9.60 0.72
N GLN A 431 -1.52 -9.84 -0.61
CA GLN A 431 -0.40 -10.52 -1.24
C GLN A 431 0.96 -9.82 -0.99
N LEU A 432 0.97 -8.53 -0.67
CA LEU A 432 2.18 -7.80 -0.26
C LEU A 432 2.89 -8.48 0.92
N TRP A 433 2.14 -9.18 1.76
CA TRP A 433 2.63 -9.85 2.96
C TRP A 433 2.79 -11.36 2.79
N MET A 434 2.50 -11.89 1.60
CA MET A 434 2.77 -13.29 1.25
C MET A 434 4.26 -13.47 0.92
N PRO A 435 4.94 -14.50 1.46
CA PRO A 435 6.32 -14.79 1.11
C PRO A 435 6.46 -15.25 -0.35
N PRO A 436 7.49 -14.79 -1.08
CA PRO A 436 7.78 -15.30 -2.41
C PRO A 436 8.39 -16.71 -2.33
N SER A 437 8.10 -17.52 -3.34
CA SER A 437 8.76 -18.79 -3.62
C SER A 437 8.60 -19.12 -5.10
N LEU A 438 9.32 -20.14 -5.58
CA LEU A 438 9.18 -20.61 -6.96
C LEU A 438 7.73 -21.05 -7.24
N ARG A 439 6.99 -21.49 -6.22
CA ARG A 439 5.58 -21.89 -6.33
C ARG A 439 4.58 -20.79 -6.04
N SER A 440 5.02 -19.66 -5.49
CA SER A 440 4.12 -18.59 -5.07
C SER A 440 3.30 -18.02 -6.23
N ALA A 441 2.00 -17.87 -6.03
CA ALA A 441 1.09 -17.39 -7.08
C ALA A 441 -0.16 -16.69 -6.54
N VAL A 442 -0.74 -15.83 -7.37
CA VAL A 442 -2.03 -15.16 -7.11
C VAL A 442 -2.98 -15.46 -8.26
N PHE A 443 -4.12 -16.04 -7.94
CA PHE A 443 -5.22 -16.36 -8.85
C PHE A 443 -6.33 -15.33 -8.63
N GLU A 444 -6.39 -14.36 -9.53
CA GLU A 444 -7.35 -13.28 -9.52
C GLU A 444 -8.54 -13.64 -10.40
N ILE A 445 -9.69 -13.87 -9.78
CA ILE A 445 -10.93 -14.20 -10.48
C ILE A 445 -11.65 -12.89 -10.87
N VAL A 446 -11.96 -12.76 -12.15
CA VAL A 446 -12.62 -11.57 -12.73
C VAL A 446 -13.83 -11.95 -13.56
N MET A 447 -14.75 -11.00 -13.73
CA MET A 447 -15.84 -11.12 -14.70
C MET A 447 -15.27 -11.18 -16.13
N PRO A 448 -15.49 -12.25 -16.91
CA PRO A 448 -15.05 -12.31 -18.31
C PRO A 448 -15.77 -11.25 -19.16
N PRO A 449 -15.13 -10.68 -20.20
CA PRO A 449 -13.74 -10.89 -20.64
C PRO A 449 -12.71 -10.04 -19.89
N GLY A 450 -13.10 -9.43 -18.76
CA GLY A 450 -12.42 -8.32 -18.11
C GLY A 450 -10.96 -8.54 -17.74
N TYR A 451 -10.25 -7.42 -17.67
CA TYR A 451 -8.85 -7.31 -17.29
C TYR A 451 -8.56 -5.92 -16.72
N ILE A 452 -7.94 -5.87 -15.55
CA ILE A 452 -7.29 -4.67 -15.02
C ILE A 452 -5.96 -5.06 -14.38
N PHE A 453 -5.01 -4.13 -14.36
CA PHE A 453 -3.62 -4.40 -13.98
C PHE A 453 -3.37 -4.42 -12.46
N ASP A 454 -4.41 -4.18 -11.66
CA ASP A 454 -4.29 -3.80 -10.25
C ASP A 454 -3.52 -4.81 -9.40
N TYR A 455 -3.93 -6.08 -9.39
CA TYR A 455 -3.28 -7.08 -8.54
C TYR A 455 -2.16 -7.84 -9.25
N GLU A 456 -2.11 -7.78 -10.59
CA GLU A 456 -0.97 -8.29 -11.37
C GLU A 456 0.30 -7.51 -11.02
N ILE A 457 0.24 -6.17 -10.97
CA ILE A 457 1.43 -5.38 -10.69
C ILE A 457 1.96 -5.62 -9.28
N LEU A 458 1.08 -5.87 -8.31
CA LEU A 458 1.48 -6.26 -6.96
C LEU A 458 2.19 -7.61 -7.01
N ALA A 459 1.58 -8.63 -7.64
CA ALA A 459 2.15 -9.96 -7.76
C ALA A 459 3.55 -9.92 -8.39
N ARG A 460 3.68 -9.16 -9.48
CA ARG A 460 4.95 -8.95 -10.19
C ARG A 460 6.01 -8.35 -9.29
N ASN A 461 5.69 -7.30 -8.53
CA ASN A 461 6.66 -6.69 -7.62
C ASN A 461 7.01 -7.58 -6.43
N MET A 462 6.08 -8.44 -5.99
CA MET A 462 6.30 -9.36 -4.87
C MET A 462 7.01 -10.66 -5.29
N GLY A 463 7.19 -10.92 -6.58
CA GLY A 463 7.79 -12.15 -7.09
C GLY A 463 6.82 -13.33 -7.15
N HIS A 464 5.52 -13.06 -7.22
CA HIS A 464 4.48 -14.07 -7.38
C HIS A 464 4.09 -14.23 -8.85
N LYS A 465 3.76 -15.46 -9.27
CA LYS A 465 3.14 -15.67 -10.57
C LYS A 465 1.68 -15.24 -10.51
N HIS A 466 1.24 -14.39 -11.44
CA HIS A 466 -0.16 -13.97 -11.52
C HIS A 466 -0.93 -14.78 -12.57
N TYR A 467 -2.13 -15.21 -12.21
CA TYR A 467 -3.12 -15.82 -13.10
C TYR A 467 -4.43 -15.04 -13.01
N MET A 468 -4.79 -14.35 -14.09
CA MET A 468 -6.10 -13.72 -14.25
C MET A 468 -7.09 -14.79 -14.74
N VAL A 469 -7.98 -15.26 -13.87
CA VAL A 469 -8.96 -16.30 -14.18
C VAL A 469 -10.25 -15.67 -14.71
N ARG A 470 -10.61 -16.04 -15.94
CA ARG A 470 -11.84 -15.63 -16.63
C ARG A 470 -12.71 -16.86 -16.86
N ASN A 471 -13.48 -17.22 -15.84
CA ASN A 471 -14.28 -18.43 -15.78
C ASN A 471 -13.47 -19.74 -15.95
N ASP A 472 -13.42 -20.28 -17.17
CA ASP A 472 -12.77 -21.51 -17.60
C ASP A 472 -11.55 -21.24 -18.51
N SER A 473 -11.08 -20.00 -18.54
CA SER A 473 -9.88 -19.55 -19.24
C SER A 473 -9.00 -18.70 -18.33
N MET A 474 -7.75 -18.46 -18.73
CA MET A 474 -6.86 -17.57 -17.98
C MET A 474 -6.01 -16.68 -18.88
N LEU A 475 -5.55 -15.56 -18.31
CA LEU A 475 -4.44 -14.76 -18.83
C LEU A 475 -3.30 -14.79 -17.82
N THR A 476 -2.08 -14.94 -18.32
CA THR A 476 -0.84 -14.83 -17.54
C THR A 476 0.26 -14.35 -18.45
N PHE A 477 1.24 -13.64 -17.89
CA PHE A 477 2.33 -13.04 -18.65
C PHE A 477 3.68 -13.53 -18.15
N ALA A 478 4.64 -13.61 -19.06
CA ALA A 478 6.04 -13.82 -18.73
C ALA A 478 6.67 -12.52 -18.19
N PRO A 479 7.81 -12.58 -17.49
CA PRO A 479 8.58 -11.40 -17.17
C PRO A 479 8.84 -10.54 -18.42
N GLY A 480 8.53 -9.25 -18.34
CA GLY A 480 8.69 -8.32 -19.46
C GLY A 480 7.55 -8.36 -20.50
N ASP A 481 6.52 -9.19 -20.32
CA ASP A 481 5.29 -9.16 -21.10
C ASP A 481 4.12 -8.65 -20.25
N TRP A 482 3.06 -8.14 -20.86
CA TRP A 482 1.86 -7.63 -20.18
C TRP A 482 0.67 -7.49 -21.14
N PHE A 483 -0.53 -7.49 -20.57
CA PHE A 483 -1.73 -7.17 -21.35
C PHE A 483 -1.72 -5.71 -21.80
N ARG A 484 -2.11 -5.46 -23.05
CA ARG A 484 -2.20 -4.12 -23.62
C ARG A 484 -3.61 -3.57 -23.45
N GLY A 485 -3.78 -2.61 -22.54
CA GLY A 485 -5.05 -1.94 -22.27
C GLY A 485 -5.75 -2.48 -21.02
N PHE A 486 -7.05 -2.25 -20.91
CA PHE A 486 -7.90 -2.77 -19.85
C PHE A 486 -9.31 -3.02 -20.41
N ASP A 487 -10.04 -3.93 -19.77
CA ASP A 487 -11.43 -4.24 -20.10
C ASP A 487 -12.20 -4.37 -18.78
N VAL A 488 -13.17 -3.49 -18.56
CA VAL A 488 -14.00 -3.48 -17.35
C VAL A 488 -15.44 -3.72 -17.81
N PRO A 489 -15.84 -4.98 -18.01
CA PRO A 489 -17.18 -5.31 -18.47
C PRO A 489 -18.24 -4.97 -17.42
N GLU A 490 -19.50 -5.00 -17.83
CA GLU A 490 -20.62 -4.93 -16.90
C GLU A 490 -20.51 -6.02 -15.83
N GLY A 491 -20.76 -5.66 -14.57
CA GLY A 491 -20.66 -6.60 -13.45
C GLY A 491 -19.23 -6.90 -12.98
N PHE A 492 -18.19 -6.25 -13.51
CA PHE A 492 -16.79 -6.44 -13.07
C PHE A 492 -16.58 -6.21 -11.56
N HIS A 493 -17.39 -5.33 -10.97
CA HIS A 493 -17.42 -5.08 -9.53
C HIS A 493 -18.67 -5.62 -8.82
N GLY A 494 -19.45 -6.47 -9.50
CA GLY A 494 -20.73 -6.99 -9.00
C GLY A 494 -20.61 -8.30 -8.19
N ASP A 495 -21.77 -8.88 -7.92
CA ASP A 495 -21.98 -10.06 -7.06
C ASP A 495 -22.26 -11.37 -7.83
N HIS A 496 -22.12 -11.37 -9.15
CA HIS A 496 -22.41 -12.53 -10.01
C HIS A 496 -21.19 -12.95 -10.84
N ILE A 497 -19.98 -12.91 -10.26
CA ILE A 497 -18.75 -13.23 -10.99
C ILE A 497 -18.65 -14.75 -11.18
N PRO A 498 -18.53 -15.27 -12.42
CA PRO A 498 -18.46 -16.70 -12.66
C PRO A 498 -17.03 -17.24 -12.50
N VAL A 499 -16.93 -18.48 -12.04
CA VAL A 499 -15.69 -19.26 -12.10
C VAL A 499 -15.98 -20.75 -12.28
N HIS A 500 -15.16 -21.42 -13.09
CA HIS A 500 -15.16 -22.86 -13.23
C HIS A 500 -14.13 -23.47 -12.27
N GLY A 501 -14.61 -23.99 -11.13
CA GLY A 501 -13.77 -24.54 -10.05
C GLY A 501 -12.71 -25.55 -10.49
N PRO A 502 -13.07 -26.60 -11.27
CA PRO A 502 -12.10 -27.59 -11.74
C PRO A 502 -10.95 -27.00 -12.55
N PHE A 503 -11.22 -25.98 -13.38
CA PHE A 503 -10.16 -25.30 -14.14
C PHE A 503 -9.15 -24.60 -13.23
N VAL A 504 -9.62 -23.93 -12.18
CA VAL A 504 -8.74 -23.29 -11.19
C VAL A 504 -7.91 -24.35 -10.44
N ALA A 505 -8.55 -25.44 -10.02
CA ALA A 505 -7.88 -26.53 -9.32
C ALA A 505 -6.77 -27.17 -10.18
N ASP A 506 -7.02 -27.40 -11.47
CA ASP A 506 -6.02 -27.95 -12.40
C ASP A 506 -4.81 -27.02 -12.58
N LEU A 507 -5.04 -25.70 -12.66
CA LEU A 507 -3.95 -24.73 -12.73
C LEU A 507 -3.14 -24.69 -11.43
N ILE A 508 -3.80 -24.77 -10.27
CA ILE A 508 -3.13 -24.85 -8.96
C ILE A 508 -2.29 -26.13 -8.87
N ARG A 509 -2.86 -27.28 -9.23
CA ARG A 509 -2.15 -28.56 -9.27
C ARG A 509 -0.90 -28.42 -10.14
N LYS A 510 -1.06 -27.94 -11.37
CA LYS A 510 0.07 -27.68 -12.28
C LYS A 510 1.13 -26.79 -11.65
N ARG A 511 0.75 -25.63 -11.08
CA ARG A 511 1.68 -24.69 -10.46
C ARG A 511 2.50 -25.33 -9.34
N LEU A 512 1.86 -26.14 -8.50
CA LEU A 512 2.50 -26.80 -7.36
C LEU A 512 3.34 -28.03 -7.75
N THR A 513 3.02 -28.73 -8.85
CA THR A 513 3.65 -30.02 -9.18
C THR A 513 4.53 -30.02 -10.43
N GLN A 514 4.48 -28.98 -11.28
CA GLN A 514 5.33 -28.93 -12.48
C GLN A 514 6.83 -28.91 -12.13
N PRO A 515 7.76 -29.43 -12.95
CA PRO A 515 9.20 -29.36 -12.65
C PRO A 515 9.72 -27.93 -12.44
N ASP A 516 10.70 -27.73 -11.55
CA ASP A 516 11.27 -26.40 -11.25
C ASP A 516 11.74 -25.68 -12.53
N ALA A 517 12.40 -26.40 -13.45
CA ALA A 517 12.87 -25.85 -14.72
C ALA A 517 11.74 -25.31 -15.62
N GLU A 518 10.52 -25.86 -15.52
CA GLU A 518 9.34 -25.33 -16.24
C GLU A 518 8.71 -24.14 -15.53
N VAL A 519 9.03 -23.92 -14.24
CA VAL A 519 8.59 -22.74 -13.50
C VAL A 519 9.51 -21.55 -13.75
N GLU A 520 10.81 -21.82 -13.86
CA GLU A 520 11.85 -20.81 -14.07
C GLU A 520 11.88 -20.29 -15.51
N ALA A 521 11.45 -21.11 -16.48
CA ALA A 521 11.25 -20.75 -17.88
C ALA A 521 10.00 -19.87 -18.06
#